data_AF-A0A2H5ZU63-F1
#
_entry.id   AF-A0A2H5ZU63-F1
#
_cell.length_a   1.000
_cell.length_b   1.000
_cell.length_c   1.000
_cell.angle_alpha   90.00
_cell.angle_beta   90.00
_cell.angle_gamma   90.00
#
_symmetry.space_group_name_H-M   'P 1'
#
loop_
_entity.id
_entity.type
_entity.pdbx_description
1 polymer ?
#
loop_
_entity_poly.entity_id
_entity_poly.type
_entity_poly.pdbx_seq_one_letter_code
_entity_poly.pdbx_strand_id
1 'polypeptide(L)'
;MSTDVEAGASLAAAYAPVREDLEQLQDLLRRELSADDPFLMELVSHVLQTRGKMVRPALAFLCAQVAGRAGPERHLVAAAV
;
A
#
# COMPACT_ATOMS: atom_id res chain seq x y z
N MET A 1 -9.28 25.89 9.99
CA MET A 1 -9.98 24.64 10.32
C MET A 1 -10.82 24.06 9.17
N SER A 2 -11.18 24.83 8.13
CA SER A 2 -11.93 24.30 6.96
C SER A 2 -11.05 23.68 5.86
N THR A 3 -9.80 24.12 5.68
CA THR A 3 -8.90 23.65 4.60
C THR A 3 -8.28 22.28 4.82
N ASP A 4 -8.03 21.87 6.08
CA ASP A 4 -7.44 20.55 6.38
C ASP A 4 -8.38 19.38 6.09
N VAL A 5 -9.69 19.57 6.28
CA VAL A 5 -10.71 18.54 6.03
C VAL A 5 -10.88 18.31 4.53
N GLU A 6 -10.82 19.36 3.72
CA GLU A 6 -10.86 19.30 2.25
C GLU A 6 -9.64 18.59 1.67
N ALA A 7 -8.44 18.89 2.17
CA ALA A 7 -7.21 18.23 1.74
C ALA A 7 -7.24 16.72 2.04
N GLY A 8 -7.75 16.33 3.21
CA GLY A 8 -7.95 14.92 3.57
C GLY A 8 -8.95 14.20 2.66
N ALA A 9 -10.07 14.85 2.31
CA ALA A 9 -11.07 14.29 1.42
C ALA A 9 -10.56 14.15 -0.03
N SER A 10 -9.83 15.17 -0.53
CA SER A 10 -9.19 15.15 -1.85
C SER A 10 -8.16 14.02 -1.96
N LEU A 11 -7.36 13.84 -0.90
CA LEU A 11 -6.39 12.76 -0.84
C LEU A 11 -7.08 11.39 -0.83
N ALA A 12 -8.15 11.21 -0.04
CA ALA A 12 -8.91 9.96 -0.03
C ALA A 12 -9.52 9.62 -1.41
N ALA A 13 -9.94 10.63 -2.17
CA ALA A 13 -10.40 10.46 -3.55
C ALA A 13 -9.27 10.02 -4.50
N ALA A 14 -8.05 10.55 -4.33
CA ALA A 14 -6.90 10.15 -5.13
C ALA A 14 -6.49 8.68 -4.93
N TYR A 15 -6.70 8.12 -3.73
CA TYR A 15 -6.44 6.70 -3.45
C TYR A 15 -7.58 5.77 -3.88
N ALA A 16 -8.79 6.29 -4.12
CA ALA A 16 -9.95 5.48 -4.49
C ALA A 16 -9.70 4.46 -5.62
N PRO A 17 -9.06 4.80 -6.75
CA PRO A 17 -8.86 3.85 -7.86
C PRO A 17 -7.80 2.76 -7.60
N VAL A 18 -7.02 2.86 -6.52
CA VAL A 18 -5.95 1.88 -6.18
C VAL A 18 -6.14 1.28 -4.79
N ARG A 19 -7.31 1.49 -4.17
CA ARG A 19 -7.58 1.06 -2.79
C ARG A 19 -7.46 -0.46 -2.65
N GLU A 20 -8.10 -1.19 -3.55
CA GLU A 20 -8.07 -2.65 -3.55
C GLU A 20 -6.65 -3.19 -3.78
N ASP A 21 -5.90 -2.59 -4.70
CA ASP A 21 -4.49 -2.94 -4.95
C ASP A 21 -3.61 -2.73 -3.71
N LEU A 22 -3.87 -1.66 -2.95
CA LEU A 22 -3.16 -1.38 -1.70
C LEU A 22 -3.53 -2.38 -0.59
N GLU A 23 -4.77 -2.83 -0.53
CA GLU A 23 -5.20 -3.89 0.40
C GLU A 23 -4.55 -5.23 0.04
N GLN A 24 -4.55 -5.60 -1.24
CA GLN A 24 -3.88 -6.81 -1.72
C GLN A 24 -2.37 -6.76 -1.49
N LEU A 25 -1.73 -5.59 -1.68
CA LEU A 25 -0.32 -5.40 -1.37
C LEU A 25 -0.03 -5.60 0.12
N GLN A 26 -0.90 -5.12 1.01
CA GLN A 26 -0.73 -5.34 2.45
C GLN A 26 -0.83 -6.83 2.80
N ASP A 27 -1.77 -7.54 2.20
CA ASP A 27 -1.91 -8.97 2.44
C ASP A 27 -0.73 -9.77 1.89
N LEU A 28 -0.18 -9.36 0.74
CA LEU A 28 1.06 -9.91 0.20
C LEU A 28 2.22 -9.67 1.17
N LEU A 29 2.42 -8.43 1.63
CA LEU A 29 3.49 -8.11 2.58
C LEU A 29 3.37 -8.89 3.89
N ARG A 30 2.15 -9.05 4.43
CA ARG A 30 1.91 -9.87 5.64
C ARG A 30 2.26 -11.33 5.42
N ARG A 31 1.95 -11.88 4.24
CA ARG A 31 2.28 -13.28 3.90
C ARG A 31 3.79 -13.47 3.71
N GLU A 32 4.44 -12.59 2.96
CA GLU A 32 5.88 -12.69 2.69
C GLU A 32 6.75 -12.43 3.92
N LEU A 33 6.28 -11.56 4.84
CA LEU A 33 6.96 -11.29 6.10
C LEU A 33 6.52 -12.22 7.24
N SER A 34 5.61 -13.16 6.98
CA SER A 34 5.27 -14.18 7.96
C SER A 34 6.50 -15.04 8.25
N ALA A 35 6.82 -15.20 9.53
CA ALA A 35 8.01 -15.88 10.01
C ALA A 35 7.57 -16.90 11.06
N ASP A 36 8.18 -18.08 11.04
CA ASP A 36 7.89 -19.15 12.01
C ASP A 36 8.46 -18.83 13.41
N ASP A 37 9.38 -17.87 13.49
CA ASP A 37 10.01 -17.44 14.74
C ASP A 37 9.15 -16.38 15.46
N PRO A 38 8.78 -16.60 16.74
CA PRO A 38 7.94 -15.67 17.50
C PRO A 38 8.51 -14.26 17.67
N PHE A 39 9.84 -14.12 17.75
CA PHE A 39 10.50 -12.82 17.90
C PHE A 39 10.49 -12.05 16.58
N LEU A 40 10.73 -12.71 15.45
CA LEU A 40 10.57 -12.10 14.14
C LEU A 40 9.12 -11.67 13.90
N MET A 41 8.14 -12.42 14.39
CA MET A 41 6.73 -12.05 14.27
C MET A 41 6.38 -10.75 15.00
N GLU A 42 6.88 -10.57 16.21
CA GLU A 42 6.67 -9.33 16.96
C GLU A 42 7.27 -8.13 16.19
N LEU A 43 8.48 -8.29 15.67
CA LEU A 43 9.20 -7.25 14.94
C LEU A 43 8.51 -6.87 13.62
N VAL A 44 8.10 -7.87 12.83
CA VAL A 44 7.32 -7.67 11.60
C VAL A 44 5.98 -7.02 11.91
N SER A 45 5.29 -7.43 12.97
CA SER A 45 4.01 -6.82 13.35
C SER A 45 4.17 -5.34 13.67
N HIS A 46 5.26 -4.94 14.34
CA HIS A 46 5.56 -3.56 14.67
C HIS A 46 5.89 -2.71 13.43
N VAL A 47 6.69 -3.25 12.52
CA VAL A 47 7.03 -2.59 11.25
C VAL A 47 5.79 -2.40 10.38
N LEU A 48 4.92 -3.42 10.27
CA LEU A 48 3.68 -3.33 9.49
C LEU A 48 2.60 -2.46 10.15
N GLN A 49 2.60 -2.33 11.48
CA GLN A 49 1.73 -1.39 12.19
C GLN A 49 2.13 0.07 11.98
N THR A 50 3.39 0.33 11.66
CA THR A 50 3.87 1.66 11.28
C THR A 50 3.39 1.97 9.86
N ARG A 51 2.08 2.24 9.72
CA ARG A 51 1.45 2.62 8.46
C ARG A 51 2.12 3.88 7.92
N GLY A 52 3.09 3.72 7.02
CA GLY A 52 3.48 4.79 6.12
C GLY A 52 2.26 5.25 5.33
N LYS A 53 2.28 6.48 4.79
CA LYS A 53 1.15 7.03 4.00
C LYS A 53 0.85 6.25 2.70
N MET A 54 1.58 5.17 2.41
CA MET A 54 1.49 4.33 1.19
C MET A 54 1.49 5.13 -0.12
N VAL A 55 2.11 6.30 -0.12
CA VAL A 55 2.17 7.20 -1.27
C VAL A 55 2.95 6.55 -2.42
N ARG A 56 4.07 5.89 -2.13
CA ARG A 56 4.91 5.27 -3.17
C ARG A 56 4.20 4.11 -3.88
N PRO A 57 3.61 3.12 -3.17
CA PRO A 57 2.85 2.07 -3.82
C PRO A 57 1.63 2.60 -4.58
N ALA A 58 0.92 3.59 -4.03
CA ALA A 58 -0.24 4.16 -4.71
C ALA A 58 0.14 4.86 -6.01
N LEU A 59 1.24 5.61 -6.04
CA LEU A 59 1.76 6.19 -7.27
C LEU A 59 2.16 5.11 -8.29
N ALA A 60 2.82 4.05 -7.84
CA ALA A 60 3.18 2.93 -8.72
C ALA A 60 1.94 2.28 -9.34
N PHE A 61 0.88 2.04 -8.56
CA PHE A 61 -0.38 1.49 -9.07
C PHE A 61 -1.12 2.44 -10.01
N LEU A 62 -1.19 3.73 -9.68
CA LEU A 62 -1.79 4.73 -10.55
C LEU A 62 -1.06 4.81 -11.89
N CYS A 63 0.27 4.83 -11.88
CA CYS A 63 1.09 4.80 -13.09
C CYS A 63 0.89 3.51 -13.89
N ALA A 64 0.80 2.35 -13.22
CA ALA A 64 0.54 1.08 -13.87
C ALA A 64 -0.83 1.06 -14.59
N GLN A 65 -1.87 1.59 -13.95
CA GLN A 65 -3.19 1.74 -14.55
C GLN A 65 -3.16 2.64 -15.80
N VAL A 66 -2.49 3.80 -15.72
CA VAL A 66 -2.33 4.72 -16.86
C VAL A 66 -1.52 4.08 -18.00
N ALA A 67 -0.51 3.28 -17.67
CA ALA A 67 0.31 2.56 -18.65
C ALA A 67 -0.37 1.30 -19.23
N GLY A 68 -1.61 0.99 -18.83
CA GLY A 68 -2.34 -0.21 -19.29
C GLY A 68 -1.81 -1.53 -18.71
N ARG A 69 -1.04 -1.49 -17.62
CA ARG A 69 -0.52 -2.68 -16.94
C ARG A 69 -1.45 -3.07 -15.77
N ALA A 70 -2.40 -3.95 -16.06
CA ALA A 70 -3.38 -4.46 -15.10
C ALA A 70 -3.10 -5.90 -14.63
N GLY A 71 -1.88 -6.41 -14.83
CA GLY A 71 -1.48 -7.75 -14.42
C GLY A 71 -1.09 -7.85 -12.93
N PRO A 72 -1.05 -9.07 -12.38
CA PRO A 72 -0.65 -9.33 -10.98
C PRO A 72 0.80 -8.90 -10.68
N GLU A 73 1.67 -8.81 -11.70
CA GLU A 73 3.04 -8.35 -11.52
C GLU A 73 3.14 -6.90 -11.03
N ARG A 74 2.08 -6.08 -11.19
CA ARG A 74 2.08 -4.70 -10.68
C ARG A 74 2.20 -4.65 -9.16
N HIS A 75 1.70 -5.66 -8.44
CA HIS A 75 1.80 -5.73 -6.98
C HIS A 75 3.25 -5.92 -6.51
N LEU A 76 4.03 -6.73 -7.24
CA LEU A 76 5.46 -6.93 -6.94
C LEU A 76 6.27 -5.66 -7.17
N VAL A 77 5.98 -4.95 -8.27
CA VAL A 77 6.64 -3.66 -8.55
C VAL A 77 6.29 -2.63 -7.48
N ALA A 78 5.04 -2.56 -7.04
CA ALA A 78 4.63 -1.66 -5.97
C ALA A 78 5.22 -2.04 -4.59
N ALA A 79 5.41 -3.34 -4.32
CA ALA A 79 6.05 -3.84 -3.10
C ALA A 79 7.54 -3.47 -3.00
N ALA A 80 8.21 -3.27 -4.14
CA ALA A 80 9.65 -3.04 -4.21
C ALA A 80 10.09 -1.57 -4.02
N VAL A 81 9.16 -0.60 -3.86
CA VAL A 81 9.43 0.85 -3.95
C VAL A 81 9.14 1.63 -2.65
#